data_AF-A0A6A0AJQ3-F1
#
_entry.id   AF-A0A6A0AJQ3-F1
#
_cell.length_a   1.000
_cell.length_b   1.000
_cell.length_c   1.000
_cell.angle_alpha   90.00
_cell.angle_beta   90.00
_cell.angle_gamma   90.00
#
_symmetry.space_group_name_H-M   'P 1'
#
loop_
_entity.id
_entity.type
_entity.pdbx_description
1 polymer ?
#
loop_
_entity_poly.entity_id
_entity_poly.type
_entity_poly.pdbx_seq_one_letter_code
_entity_poly.pdbx_strand_id
1 'polypeptide(L)'
;MATVPLINVPAAACIISQVLGAARSYAAEALKPKFSSKYLIQHVSQKLIPAVKEFEKSYQPPVTHLGRVLSVGDGIARVYGLKSVQAGELVCFDSGVKGMALNLQSDHVGVVVFGNDSAIHQGDLVYRTGQIVNVPIGPGTLGRVTDALGQPIDGKGPLTNVRSSLVEVKA
;
A
#
# COMPACT_ATOMS: atom_id res chain seq x y z
N MET A 1 38.55 -11.43 37.59
CA MET A 1 37.10 -11.14 37.46
C MET A 1 36.89 -9.67 37.80
N ALA A 2 36.89 -8.79 36.79
CA ALA A 2 36.63 -7.37 37.00
C ALA A 2 35.11 -7.14 36.92
N THR A 3 34.51 -6.83 38.05
CA THR A 3 33.10 -6.44 38.18
C THR A 3 32.89 -5.10 37.47
N VAL A 4 32.13 -5.12 36.39
CA VAL A 4 31.68 -3.91 35.69
C VAL A 4 30.76 -3.13 36.66
N PRO A 5 31.02 -1.84 36.94
CA PRO A 5 30.18 -1.09 37.86
C PRO A 5 28.79 -0.89 37.25
N LEU A 6 27.76 -1.34 37.97
CA LEU A 6 26.35 -1.10 37.65
C LEU A 6 26.09 0.40 37.77
N ILE A 7 26.00 1.09 36.63
CA ILE A 7 25.58 2.49 36.58
C ILE A 7 24.14 2.56 37.11
N ASN A 8 23.94 3.39 38.12
CA ASN A 8 22.67 3.63 38.79
C ASN A 8 21.60 4.11 37.78
N VAL A 9 20.70 3.20 37.41
CA VAL A 9 19.63 3.36 36.40
C VAL A 9 18.76 4.63 36.55
N PRO A 10 18.39 5.13 37.75
CA PRO A 10 17.55 6.33 37.87
C PRO A 10 18.23 7.63 37.43
N ALA A 11 19.56 7.74 37.57
CA ALA A 11 20.29 8.95 37.18
C ALA A 11 20.41 9.09 35.64
N ALA A 12 20.64 7.97 34.95
CA ALA A 12 20.67 7.93 33.48
C ALA A 12 19.29 8.21 32.87
N ALA A 13 18.21 7.70 33.46
CA ALA A 13 16.83 7.97 33.02
C ALA A 13 16.44 9.45 33.13
N CYS A 14 16.89 10.14 34.18
CA CYS A 14 16.66 11.57 34.39
C CYS A 14 17.32 12.43 33.30
N ILE A 15 18.58 12.12 32.95
CA ILE A 15 19.33 12.83 31.90
C ILE A 15 18.68 12.57 30.54
N ILE A 16 18.28 11.33 30.24
CA ILE A 16 17.60 10.99 28.98
C ILE A 16 16.24 11.72 28.89
N SER A 17 15.48 11.80 29.98
CA SER A 17 14.21 12.55 30.05
C SER A 17 14.40 14.05 29.81
N GLN A 18 15.42 14.66 30.40
CA GLN A 18 15.72 16.08 30.23
C GLN A 18 16.19 16.41 28.80
N VAL A 19 17.03 15.56 28.22
CA VAL A 19 17.51 15.72 26.83
C VAL A 19 16.37 15.49 25.83
N LEU A 20 15.50 14.50 26.04
CA LEU A 20 14.33 14.25 25.21
C LEU A 20 13.27 15.36 25.34
N GLY A 21 13.11 15.90 26.55
CA GLY A 21 12.23 17.04 26.83
C GLY A 21 12.72 18.33 26.15
N ALA A 22 14.03 18.59 26.21
CA ALA A 22 14.66 19.68 25.47
C ALA A 22 14.53 19.48 23.95
N ALA A 23 14.79 18.27 23.43
CA ALA A 23 14.62 17.98 22.01
C ALA A 23 13.16 18.19 21.55
N ARG A 24 12.17 17.83 22.38
CA ARG A 24 10.75 18.13 22.12
C ARG A 24 10.44 19.62 22.10
N SER A 25 11.03 20.42 22.99
CA SER A 25 10.80 21.87 23.00
C SER A 25 11.47 22.57 21.82
N TYR A 26 12.69 22.16 21.43
CA TYR A 26 13.35 22.67 20.22
C TYR A 26 12.61 22.29 18.93
N ALA A 27 12.10 21.06 18.82
CA ALA A 27 11.28 20.62 17.69
C ALA A 27 9.94 21.38 17.62
N ALA A 28 9.33 21.67 18.77
CA ALA A 28 8.09 22.46 18.84
C ALA A 28 8.32 23.95 18.50
N GLU A 29 9.48 24.51 18.84
CA GLU A 29 9.86 25.89 18.50
C GLU A 29 10.06 26.07 16.99
N ALA A 30 10.63 25.05 16.31
CA ALA A 30 10.82 25.04 14.86
C ALA A 30 9.50 24.95 14.07
N LEU A 31 8.45 24.39 14.66
CA LEU A 31 7.10 24.31 14.08
C LEU A 31 6.27 25.58 14.25
N LYS A 32 6.76 26.59 14.97
CA LYS A 32 6.02 27.85 15.14
C LYS A 32 6.03 28.64 13.83
N PRO A 33 4.86 29.03 13.29
CA PRO A 33 4.79 29.76 12.04
C PRO A 33 5.38 31.17 12.21
N LYS A 34 6.55 31.42 11.62
CA LYS A 34 7.25 32.72 11.64
C LYS A 34 6.73 33.68 10.56
N PHE A 35 5.42 33.70 10.30
CA PHE A 35 4.84 34.57 9.29
C PHE A 35 4.35 35.88 9.93
N SER A 36 5.07 36.97 9.64
CA SER A 36 4.83 38.29 10.24
C SER A 36 3.58 39.00 9.68
N SER A 37 3.08 38.61 8.50
CA SER A 37 1.88 39.21 7.87
C SER A 37 0.94 38.13 7.35
N LYS A 38 -0.29 38.09 7.89
CA LYS A 38 -1.29 37.04 7.60
C LYS A 38 -2.09 37.26 6.32
N TYR A 39 -1.96 38.42 5.67
CA TYR A 39 -2.82 38.85 4.57
C TYR A 39 -2.79 37.89 3.37
N LEU A 40 -1.61 37.45 2.95
CA LEU A 40 -1.48 36.49 1.83
C LEU A 40 -2.09 35.14 2.17
N ILE A 41 -1.88 34.64 3.39
CA ILE A 41 -2.43 33.35 3.84
C ILE A 41 -3.96 33.43 3.88
N GLN A 42 -4.54 34.52 4.40
CA GLN A 42 -5.99 34.74 4.42
C GLN A 42 -6.59 34.87 3.01
N HIS A 43 -5.95 35.64 2.14
CA HIS A 43 -6.44 35.88 0.79
C HIS A 43 -6.37 34.61 -0.08
N VAL A 44 -5.28 33.84 0.04
CA VAL A 44 -5.15 32.53 -0.62
C VAL A 44 -6.17 31.56 -0.06
N SER A 45 -6.36 31.48 1.27
CA SER A 45 -7.34 30.59 1.89
C SER A 45 -8.78 30.89 1.45
N GLN A 46 -9.16 32.17 1.32
CA GLN A 46 -10.48 32.57 0.85
C GLN A 46 -10.73 32.22 -0.61
N LYS A 47 -9.69 32.22 -1.46
CA LYS A 47 -9.80 31.85 -2.88
C LYS A 47 -9.67 30.36 -3.13
N LEU A 48 -8.89 29.63 -2.33
CA LEU A 48 -8.61 28.21 -2.56
C LEU A 48 -9.87 27.34 -2.35
N ILE A 49 -10.62 27.59 -1.27
CA ILE A 49 -11.80 26.79 -0.91
C ILE A 49 -12.88 26.81 -2.02
N PRO A 50 -13.30 27.97 -2.55
CA PRO A 50 -14.27 28.00 -3.65
C PRO A 50 -13.70 27.41 -4.95
N ALA A 51 -12.42 27.64 -5.26
CA ALA A 51 -11.79 27.06 -6.44
C ALA A 51 -11.76 25.53 -6.40
N VAL A 52 -11.41 24.93 -5.25
CA VAL A 52 -11.40 23.46 -5.09
C VAL A 52 -12.81 22.87 -5.24
N LYS A 53 -13.84 23.53 -4.70
CA LYS A 53 -15.25 23.08 -4.87
C LYS A 53 -15.72 23.08 -6.31
N GLU A 54 -15.24 24.02 -7.13
CA GLU A 54 -15.54 24.04 -8.57
C GLU A 54 -14.83 22.89 -9.31
N PHE A 55 -13.60 22.57 -8.90
CA PHE A 55 -12.84 21.44 -9.41
C PHE A 55 -13.40 20.07 -8.98
N GLU A 56 -14.01 19.94 -7.81
CA GLU A 56 -14.59 18.69 -7.29
C GLU A 56 -15.65 18.08 -8.22
N LYS A 57 -16.36 18.89 -9.02
CA LYS A 57 -17.31 18.37 -10.02
C LYS A 57 -16.66 17.58 -11.15
N SER A 58 -15.37 17.84 -11.39
CA SER A 58 -14.56 17.16 -12.41
C SER A 58 -13.61 16.12 -11.80
N TYR A 59 -13.50 16.09 -10.48
CA TYR A 59 -12.47 15.36 -9.74
C TYR A 59 -13.06 14.15 -9.03
N GLN A 60 -12.64 12.96 -9.43
CA GLN A 60 -12.99 11.73 -8.71
C GLN A 60 -12.25 11.70 -7.36
N PRO A 61 -12.95 11.43 -6.24
CA PRO A 61 -12.37 11.53 -4.90
C PRO A 61 -11.13 10.63 -4.74
N PRO A 62 -10.18 11.00 -3.87
CA PRO A 62 -9.01 10.18 -3.59
C PRO A 62 -9.46 8.92 -2.86
N VAL A 63 -9.55 7.81 -3.60
CA VAL A 63 -9.99 6.55 -3.02
C VAL A 63 -8.80 5.93 -2.31
N THR A 64 -8.79 5.99 -0.98
CA THR A 64 -7.69 5.50 -0.13
C THR A 64 -7.38 4.01 -0.30
N HIS A 65 -8.31 3.25 -0.89
CA HIS A 65 -8.18 1.81 -1.15
C HIS A 65 -8.04 1.45 -2.63
N LEU A 66 -8.08 2.42 -3.55
CA LEU A 66 -7.85 2.16 -4.97
C LEU A 66 -6.48 2.67 -5.39
N GLY A 67 -5.98 2.07 -6.46
CA GLY A 67 -4.83 2.54 -7.19
C GLY A 67 -5.23 3.03 -8.58
N ARG A 68 -4.33 3.79 -9.19
CA ARG A 68 -4.35 4.10 -10.63
C ARG A 68 -3.06 3.65 -11.28
N VAL A 69 -3.16 3.02 -12.45
CA VAL A 69 -1.98 2.61 -13.22
C VAL A 69 -1.28 3.84 -13.78
N LEU A 70 0.00 3.99 -13.47
CA LEU A 70 0.88 5.02 -14.03
C LEU A 70 1.50 4.56 -15.35
N SER A 71 1.97 3.31 -15.39
CA SER A 71 2.58 2.71 -16.57
C SER A 71 2.47 1.20 -16.48
N VAL A 72 2.41 0.54 -17.63
CA VAL A 72 2.46 -0.91 -17.75
C VAL A 72 3.45 -1.28 -18.85
N GLY A 73 4.21 -2.34 -18.64
CA GLY A 73 5.14 -2.91 -19.62
C GLY A 73 5.84 -4.13 -19.06
N ASP A 74 6.16 -5.09 -19.94
CA ASP A 74 6.84 -6.35 -19.59
C ASP A 74 6.13 -7.13 -18.46
N GLY A 75 4.79 -7.07 -18.40
CA GLY A 75 4.03 -7.69 -17.32
C GLY A 75 4.16 -7.02 -15.94
N ILE A 76 4.74 -5.82 -15.87
CA ILE A 76 4.89 -5.04 -14.64
C ILE A 76 4.07 -3.75 -14.75
N ALA A 77 3.14 -3.56 -13.82
CA ALA A 77 2.37 -2.34 -13.68
C ALA A 77 2.90 -1.51 -12.50
N ARG A 78 3.09 -0.21 -12.74
CA ARG A 78 3.36 0.76 -11.68
C ARG A 78 2.04 1.40 -11.30
N VAL A 79 1.65 1.28 -10.04
CA VAL A 79 0.35 1.73 -9.56
C VAL A 79 0.55 2.82 -8.51
N TYR A 80 -0.03 3.99 -8.73
CA TYR A 80 -0.10 5.05 -7.75
C TYR A 80 -1.27 4.79 -6.78
N GLY A 81 -1.09 5.12 -5.50
CA GLY A 81 -2.12 4.94 -4.48
C GLY A 81 -1.90 3.66 -3.68
N LEU A 82 -2.96 2.86 -3.47
CA LEU A 82 -2.90 1.60 -2.72
C LEU A 82 -2.18 1.72 -1.35
N LYS A 83 -2.45 2.78 -0.59
CA LYS A 83 -1.72 3.14 0.65
C LYS A 83 -1.69 2.06 1.74
N SER A 84 -2.64 1.12 1.70
CA SER A 84 -2.80 0.09 2.72
C SER A 84 -2.65 -1.33 2.16
N VAL A 85 -2.00 -1.49 1.01
CA VAL A 85 -1.71 -2.80 0.41
C VAL A 85 -0.58 -3.49 1.18
N GLN A 86 -0.66 -4.81 1.30
CA GLN A 86 0.39 -5.65 1.85
C GLN A 86 1.34 -6.14 0.76
N ALA A 87 2.58 -6.45 1.12
CA ALA A 87 3.50 -7.14 0.21
C ALA A 87 2.99 -8.56 -0.03
N GLY A 88 3.01 -9.01 -1.28
CA GLY A 88 2.43 -10.29 -1.70
C GLY A 88 0.90 -10.30 -1.72
N GLU A 89 0.23 -9.14 -1.66
CA GLU A 89 -1.23 -9.06 -1.76
C GLU A 89 -1.70 -9.21 -3.21
N LEU A 90 -2.81 -9.93 -3.41
CA LEU A 90 -3.55 -9.95 -4.66
C LEU A 90 -4.27 -8.63 -4.90
N VAL A 91 -4.09 -8.08 -6.09
CA VAL A 91 -4.82 -6.91 -6.60
C VAL A 91 -5.55 -7.29 -7.88
N CYS A 92 -6.62 -6.57 -8.17
CA CYS A 92 -7.45 -6.78 -9.36
C CYS A 92 -7.49 -5.49 -10.15
N PHE A 93 -7.17 -5.56 -11.44
CA PHE A 93 -7.33 -4.44 -12.37
C PHE A 93 -8.80 -4.33 -12.79
N ASP A 94 -9.21 -3.16 -13.27
CA ASP A 94 -10.55 -2.91 -13.80
C ASP A 94 -10.89 -3.85 -14.98
N SER A 95 -9.88 -4.23 -15.77
CA SER A 95 -9.97 -5.23 -16.85
C SER A 95 -10.24 -6.65 -16.36
N GLY A 96 -10.30 -6.90 -15.04
CA GLY A 96 -10.49 -8.22 -14.44
C GLY A 96 -9.22 -9.07 -14.35
N VAL A 97 -8.10 -8.57 -14.89
CA VAL A 97 -6.77 -9.19 -14.74
C VAL A 97 -6.35 -9.09 -13.28
N LYS A 98 -5.71 -10.13 -12.76
CA LYS A 98 -5.18 -10.15 -11.39
C LYS A 98 -3.70 -9.79 -11.40
N GLY A 99 -3.20 -9.32 -10.28
CA GLY A 99 -1.78 -9.09 -10.09
C GLY A 99 -1.37 -9.24 -8.63
N MET A 100 -0.07 -9.23 -8.39
CA MET A 100 0.51 -9.30 -7.05
C MET A 100 1.37 -8.08 -6.77
N ALA A 101 1.12 -7.42 -5.65
CA ALA A 101 1.94 -6.32 -5.17
C ALA A 101 3.27 -6.85 -4.63
N LEU A 102 4.38 -6.58 -5.32
CA LEU A 102 5.71 -7.03 -4.91
C LEU A 102 6.49 -5.92 -4.20
N ASN A 103 6.66 -4.79 -4.88
CA ASN A 103 7.53 -3.72 -4.43
C ASN A 103 6.70 -2.53 -3.94
N LEU A 104 6.77 -2.23 -2.65
CA LEU A 104 6.05 -1.11 -2.05
C LEU A 104 7.00 0.08 -1.89
N GLN A 105 6.83 1.12 -2.70
CA GLN A 105 7.55 2.38 -2.56
C GLN A 105 6.61 3.47 -2.03
N SER A 106 7.18 4.57 -1.53
CA SER A 106 6.40 5.69 -0.99
C SER A 106 5.49 6.35 -2.02
N ASP A 107 5.92 6.33 -3.29
CA ASP A 107 5.23 7.03 -4.37
C ASP A 107 4.36 6.10 -5.22
N HIS A 108 4.73 4.82 -5.34
CA HIS A 108 4.00 3.85 -6.16
C HIS A 108 4.28 2.41 -5.71
N VAL A 109 3.45 1.50 -6.18
CA VAL A 109 3.53 0.08 -5.94
C VAL A 109 3.83 -0.64 -7.26
N GLY A 110 4.86 -1.49 -7.25
CA GLY A 110 5.15 -2.40 -8.34
C GLY A 110 4.26 -3.64 -8.24
N VAL A 111 3.38 -3.82 -9.21
CA VAL A 111 2.46 -4.95 -9.33
C VAL A 111 2.89 -5.81 -10.50
N VAL A 112 3.10 -7.10 -10.27
CA VAL A 112 3.27 -8.08 -11.35
C VAL A 112 1.90 -8.53 -11.82
N VAL A 113 1.69 -8.50 -13.13
CA VAL A 113 0.41 -8.84 -13.77
C VAL A 113 0.36 -10.35 -14.02
N PHE A 114 -0.71 -10.99 -13.57
CA PHE A 114 -1.03 -12.38 -13.86
C PHE A 114 -1.98 -12.44 -15.05
N GLY A 115 -1.43 -12.51 -16.26
CA GLY A 115 -2.18 -12.58 -17.50
C GLY A 115 -1.55 -11.72 -18.58
N ASN A 116 -2.39 -11.25 -19.51
CA ASN A 116 -1.96 -10.39 -20.61
C ASN A 116 -1.94 -8.93 -20.16
N ASP A 117 -0.78 -8.29 -20.22
CA ASP A 117 -0.57 -6.88 -19.89
C ASP A 117 -1.17 -5.93 -20.92
N SER A 118 -1.39 -6.39 -22.15
CA SER A 118 -2.03 -5.60 -23.23
C SER A 118 -3.47 -5.17 -22.90
N ALA A 119 -4.12 -5.81 -21.93
CA ALA A 119 -5.48 -5.48 -21.51
C ALA A 119 -5.53 -4.33 -20.48
N ILE A 120 -4.37 -3.90 -19.96
CA ILE A 120 -4.25 -2.87 -18.94
C ILE A 120 -3.73 -1.61 -19.60
N HIS A 121 -4.33 -0.47 -19.27
CA HIS A 121 -3.93 0.83 -19.78
C HIS A 121 -3.55 1.78 -18.66
N GLN A 122 -2.81 2.83 -19.01
CA GLN A 122 -2.52 3.91 -18.09
C GLN A 122 -3.83 4.60 -17.67
N GLY A 123 -3.97 4.84 -16.37
CA GLY A 123 -5.17 5.44 -15.77
C GLY A 123 -6.18 4.44 -15.24
N ASP A 124 -6.05 3.15 -15.57
CA ASP A 124 -6.95 2.10 -15.10
C ASP A 124 -6.97 2.02 -13.57
N LEU A 125 -8.14 1.65 -13.03
CA LEU A 125 -8.32 1.46 -11.61
C LEU A 125 -7.77 0.10 -11.17
N VAL A 126 -7.18 0.10 -9.98
CA VAL A 126 -6.68 -1.10 -9.33
C VAL A 126 -7.35 -1.25 -7.99
N TYR A 127 -7.99 -2.38 -7.78
CA TYR A 127 -8.70 -2.75 -6.57
C TYR A 127 -7.83 -3.66 -5.73
N ARG A 128 -7.79 -3.40 -4.42
CA ARG A 128 -7.15 -4.30 -3.47
C ARG A 128 -8.10 -5.45 -3.09
N THR A 129 -7.57 -6.65 -2.91
CA THR A 129 -8.38 -7.80 -2.46
C THR A 129 -8.29 -8.00 -0.94
N GLY A 130 -7.26 -7.47 -0.28
CA GLY A 130 -7.00 -7.64 1.15
C GLY A 130 -6.51 -9.04 1.53
N GLN A 131 -6.15 -9.86 0.54
CA GLN A 131 -5.71 -11.23 0.72
C GLN A 131 -4.33 -11.40 0.10
N ILE A 132 -3.40 -11.95 0.89
CA ILE A 132 -2.12 -12.46 0.36
C ILE A 132 -2.42 -13.56 -0.64
N VAL A 133 -1.57 -13.70 -1.67
CA VAL A 133 -1.76 -14.70 -2.74
C VAL A 133 -2.08 -16.08 -2.14
N ASN A 134 -3.27 -16.56 -2.49
CA ASN A 134 -3.78 -17.85 -2.06
C ASN A 134 -4.15 -18.71 -3.27
N VAL A 135 -4.04 -20.01 -3.09
CA VAL A 135 -4.42 -21.00 -4.11
C VAL A 135 -5.31 -22.07 -3.47
N PRO A 136 -6.33 -22.58 -4.20
CA PRO A 136 -7.12 -23.72 -3.76
C PRO A 136 -6.27 -24.98 -3.73
N ILE A 137 -6.27 -25.66 -2.59
CA ILE A 137 -5.63 -26.95 -2.37
C ILE A 137 -6.64 -27.95 -1.80
N GLY A 138 -6.48 -29.23 -2.10
CA GLY A 138 -7.29 -30.28 -1.49
C GLY A 138 -7.37 -31.54 -2.35
N PRO A 139 -8.11 -32.57 -1.90
CA PRO A 139 -8.31 -33.78 -2.69
C PRO A 139 -8.93 -33.51 -4.06
N GLY A 140 -9.76 -32.48 -4.17
CA GLY A 140 -10.43 -32.10 -5.42
C GLY A 140 -9.54 -31.48 -6.50
N THR A 141 -8.28 -31.13 -6.19
CA THR A 141 -7.31 -30.68 -7.21
C THR A 141 -6.60 -31.83 -7.90
N LEU A 142 -6.68 -33.05 -7.37
CA LEU A 142 -6.01 -34.22 -7.93
C LEU A 142 -6.58 -34.58 -9.32
N GLY A 143 -5.69 -34.73 -10.30
CA GLY A 143 -6.05 -35.09 -11.68
C GLY A 143 -6.73 -33.97 -12.48
N ARG A 144 -6.80 -32.75 -11.94
CA ARG A 144 -7.27 -31.54 -12.63
C ARG A 144 -6.08 -30.79 -13.21
N VAL A 145 -6.34 -29.96 -14.22
CA VAL A 145 -5.34 -29.02 -14.76
C VAL A 145 -5.75 -27.61 -14.35
N THR A 146 -4.87 -26.94 -13.60
CA THR A 146 -5.11 -25.59 -13.08
C THR A 146 -4.02 -24.62 -13.53
N ASP A 147 -4.38 -23.35 -13.62
CA ASP A 147 -3.44 -22.24 -13.80
C ASP A 147 -2.67 -21.92 -12.49
N ALA A 148 -1.69 -21.01 -12.55
CA ALA A 148 -0.86 -20.55 -11.43
C ALA A 148 -1.67 -20.00 -10.24
N LEU A 149 -2.85 -19.44 -10.49
CA LEU A 149 -3.78 -18.98 -9.45
C LEU A 149 -4.76 -20.07 -8.96
N GLY A 150 -4.61 -21.29 -9.46
CA GLY A 150 -5.46 -22.44 -9.13
C GLY A 150 -6.85 -22.42 -9.77
N GLN A 151 -7.03 -21.64 -10.84
CA GLN A 151 -8.25 -21.68 -11.65
C GLN A 151 -8.21 -22.89 -12.59
N PRO A 152 -9.26 -23.74 -12.65
CA PRO A 152 -9.28 -24.90 -13.52
C PRO A 152 -9.38 -24.48 -14.99
N ILE A 153 -8.47 -24.98 -15.82
CA ILE A 153 -8.42 -24.71 -17.27
C ILE A 153 -8.79 -25.94 -18.11
N ASP A 154 -9.18 -27.03 -17.46
CA ASP A 154 -9.54 -28.30 -18.10
C ASP A 154 -10.98 -28.37 -18.60
N GLY A 155 -11.78 -27.31 -18.41
CA GLY A 155 -13.18 -27.26 -18.87
C GLY A 155 -14.14 -28.19 -18.12
N LYS A 156 -13.69 -28.88 -17.05
CA LYS A 156 -14.48 -29.85 -16.27
C LYS A 156 -15.31 -29.21 -15.15
N GLY A 157 -15.52 -27.89 -15.21
CA GLY A 157 -16.23 -27.12 -14.19
C GLY A 157 -15.35 -26.70 -13.00
N PRO A 158 -15.94 -26.12 -11.94
CA PRO A 158 -15.19 -25.63 -10.78
C PRO A 158 -14.55 -26.76 -9.95
N LEU A 159 -13.58 -26.41 -9.12
CA LEU A 159 -12.99 -27.33 -8.14
C LEU A 159 -13.96 -27.52 -6.96
N THR A 160 -14.19 -28.76 -6.56
CA THR A 160 -15.01 -29.12 -5.39
C THR A 160 -14.11 -29.67 -4.27
N ASN A 161 -14.52 -29.53 -3.01
CA ASN A 161 -13.77 -30.04 -1.85
C ASN A 161 -12.32 -29.50 -1.77
N VAL A 162 -12.18 -28.18 -1.88
CA VAL A 162 -10.90 -27.45 -1.80
C VAL A 162 -10.95 -26.39 -0.71
N ARG A 163 -9.79 -26.12 -0.11
CA ARG A 163 -9.56 -25.01 0.83
C ARG A 163 -8.51 -24.08 0.26
N SER A 164 -8.62 -22.78 0.52
CA SER A 164 -7.57 -21.84 0.11
C SER A 164 -6.39 -21.90 1.09
N SER A 165 -5.17 -21.96 0.57
CA SER A 165 -3.93 -21.85 1.34
C SER A 165 -3.06 -20.74 0.78
N LEU A 166 -2.28 -20.10 1.64
CA LEU A 166 -1.26 -19.15 1.23
C LEU A 166 -0.17 -19.87 0.43
N VAL A 167 0.36 -19.19 -0.59
CA VAL A 167 1.46 -19.71 -1.41
C VAL A 167 2.79 -19.58 -0.67
N GLU A 168 3.00 -18.47 0.03
CA GLU A 168 4.20 -18.24 0.82
C GLU A 168 3.97 -18.69 2.27
N VAL A 169 4.27 -19.96 2.54
CA VAL A 169 4.32 -20.52 3.91
C VAL A 169 5.77 -20.85 4.22
N LYS A 170 6.24 -20.44 5.41
CA LYS A 170 7.57 -20.78 5.88
C LYS A 170 7.70 -22.30 6.03
N ALA A 171 8.78 -22.87 5.49
CA ALA A 171 9.12 -24.28 5.62
C ALA A 171 9.50 -24.68 7.05
#